data_AF-A0A4C1U4D3-F1
#
_entry.id   AF-A0A4C1U4D3-F1
#
_cell.length_a   1.000
_cell.length_b   1.000
_cell.length_c   1.000
_cell.angle_alpha   90.00
_cell.angle_beta   90.00
_cell.angle_gamma   90.00
#
_symmetry.space_group_name_H-M   'P 1'
#
loop_
_entity.id
_entity.type
_entity.pdbx_description
1 polymer ?
#
loop_
_entity_poly.entity_id
_entity_poly.type
_entity_poly.pdbx_seq_one_letter_code
_entity_poly.pdbx_strand_id
1 'polypeptide(L)'
;MRALKPVHPVIRGLHAAGAGRQGLASPLHIRARKPAAPDIENHEQAKEEYLIVLKELTKDKKRIQRETILKRDSSEWLSLRRNLLTASNFGIVIKRRLNIKCAPWVKNLLYKQNLYHVSAHTHGIKNEEIALEQLAVQERVNIEPCDIFIDEELLFIGASPDGLIGTDMC
;
A
#
# COMPACT_ATOMS: atom_id res chain seq x y z
N MET A 1 58.34 31.05 17.84
CA MET A 1 59.21 30.97 16.65
C MET A 1 58.35 30.63 15.45
N ARG A 2 58.45 31.41 14.37
CA ARG A 2 57.83 31.19 13.04
C ARG A 2 58.73 30.26 12.20
N ALA A 3 58.12 29.43 11.35
CA ALA A 3 58.51 29.13 9.95
C ALA A 3 57.53 28.05 9.42
N LEU A 4 56.60 28.38 8.51
CA LEU A 4 56.72 28.39 7.04
C LEU A 4 56.81 26.99 6.39
N LYS A 5 55.80 26.67 5.56
CA LYS A 5 55.65 25.49 4.69
C LYS A 5 56.70 25.45 3.57
N PRO A 6 56.84 24.31 2.87
CA PRO A 6 56.49 24.31 1.43
C PRO A 6 55.80 23.01 0.95
N VAL A 7 54.71 23.08 0.16
CA VAL A 7 54.60 23.06 -1.33
C VAL A 7 54.32 21.65 -1.89
N HIS A 8 53.19 21.54 -2.60
CA HIS A 8 52.69 20.42 -3.41
C HIS A 8 53.66 19.99 -4.53
N PRO A 9 53.41 18.81 -5.12
CA PRO A 9 53.19 18.82 -6.56
C PRO A 9 51.86 18.19 -6.99
N VAL A 10 51.34 18.79 -8.06
CA VAL A 10 50.22 18.40 -8.89
C VAL A 10 50.64 17.23 -9.77
N ILE A 11 49.84 16.17 -9.89
CA ILE A 11 49.83 15.31 -11.09
C ILE A 11 48.39 15.05 -11.52
N ARG A 12 48.20 15.21 -12.84
CA ARG A 12 46.98 15.14 -13.65
C ARG A 12 46.37 13.74 -13.69
N GLY A 13 45.11 13.72 -14.11
CA GLY A 13 44.23 12.56 -14.10
C GLY A 13 44.59 11.43 -15.05
N LEU A 14 43.91 10.31 -14.83
CA LEU A 14 43.58 9.33 -15.85
C LEU A 14 42.11 8.93 -15.70
N HIS A 15 41.40 9.07 -16.80
CA HIS A 15 40.15 8.39 -17.10
C HIS A 15 40.35 6.87 -16.94
N ALA A 16 39.42 6.21 -16.25
CA ALA A 16 39.08 4.82 -16.52
C ALA A 16 37.56 4.66 -16.41
N ALA A 17 36.97 4.27 -17.53
CA ALA A 17 35.56 3.98 -17.71
C ALA A 17 35.12 2.80 -16.83
N GLY A 18 33.89 2.87 -16.32
CA GLY A 18 33.29 1.82 -15.51
C GLY A 18 31.77 1.87 -15.57
N ALA A 19 31.25 1.30 -16.65
CA ALA A 19 29.98 0.59 -16.77
C ALA A 19 28.78 1.04 -15.92
N GLY A 20 27.79 1.61 -16.63
CA GLY A 20 26.36 1.40 -16.46
C GLY A 20 25.83 1.04 -15.06
N ARG A 21 25.43 2.06 -14.30
CA ARG A 21 24.26 1.90 -13.44
C ARG A 21 23.04 2.22 -14.29
N GLN A 22 22.54 1.20 -14.99
CA GLN A 22 21.12 1.20 -15.37
C GLN A 22 20.36 1.35 -14.06
N GLY A 23 19.76 2.52 -13.85
CA GLY A 23 18.74 2.67 -12.83
C GLY A 23 17.68 1.65 -13.16
N LEU A 24 17.56 0.61 -12.31
CA LEU A 24 16.42 -0.28 -12.32
C LEU A 24 15.21 0.60 -12.03
N ALA A 25 14.55 1.06 -13.09
CA ALA A 25 13.26 1.69 -13.01
C ALA A 25 12.33 0.68 -12.32
N SER A 26 11.89 1.02 -11.10
CA SER A 26 10.90 0.24 -10.38
C SER A 26 9.67 0.04 -11.29
N PRO A 27 9.25 -1.19 -11.61
CA PRO A 27 8.26 -1.45 -12.66
C PRO A 27 6.82 -0.96 -12.37
N LEU A 28 6.58 -0.30 -11.23
CA LEU A 28 5.23 -0.03 -10.72
C LEU A 28 4.91 1.45 -10.56
N HIS A 29 5.58 2.34 -11.30
CA HIS A 29 5.18 3.75 -11.36
C HIS A 29 3.92 3.93 -12.23
N ILE A 30 2.82 3.31 -11.82
CA ILE A 30 1.50 3.61 -12.36
C ILE A 30 1.15 4.99 -11.82
N ARG A 31 1.18 5.99 -12.71
CA ARG A 31 0.51 7.26 -12.46
C ARG A 31 -0.96 6.94 -12.22
N ALA A 32 -1.37 6.86 -10.96
CA ALA A 32 -2.77 6.85 -10.59
C ALA A 32 -3.40 8.13 -11.18
N ARG A 33 -4.06 8.00 -12.33
CA ARG A 33 -4.85 9.09 -12.88
C ARG A 33 -5.88 9.42 -11.79
N LYS A 34 -5.96 10.69 -11.38
CA LYS A 34 -7.13 11.17 -10.65
C LYS A 34 -8.35 10.75 -11.46
N PRO A 35 -9.30 9.98 -10.89
CA PRO A 35 -10.49 9.63 -11.63
C PRO A 35 -11.22 10.94 -11.95
N ALA A 36 -11.35 11.26 -13.23
CA ALA A 36 -12.32 12.24 -13.68
C ALA A 36 -13.71 11.73 -13.26
N ALA A 37 -14.65 12.65 -12.98
CA ALA A 37 -16.02 12.26 -12.69
C ALA A 37 -16.51 11.36 -13.85
N PRO A 38 -16.95 10.12 -13.57
CA PRO A 38 -17.34 9.21 -14.63
C PRO A 38 -18.56 9.79 -15.34
N ASP A 39 -18.44 9.93 -16.66
CA ASP A 39 -19.57 10.21 -17.51
C ASP A 39 -20.59 9.06 -17.38
N ILE A 40 -21.83 9.41 -17.08
CA ILE A 40 -22.86 8.44 -16.70
C ILE A 40 -23.28 7.61 -17.93
N GLU A 41 -22.91 7.96 -19.16
CA GLU A 41 -23.32 7.19 -20.32
C GLU A 41 -22.51 5.90 -20.58
N ASN A 42 -21.34 5.70 -19.94
CA ASN A 42 -20.45 4.58 -20.29
C ASN A 42 -19.88 3.76 -19.12
N HIS A 43 -20.59 3.71 -17.99
CA HIS A 43 -20.08 3.09 -16.76
C HIS A 43 -19.91 1.57 -16.82
N GLU A 44 -20.66 0.83 -17.65
CA GLU A 44 -20.46 -0.62 -17.79
C GLU A 44 -19.17 -0.94 -18.55
N GLN A 45 -18.85 -0.20 -19.62
CA GLN A 45 -17.60 -0.38 -20.34
C GLN A 45 -16.39 -0.01 -19.46
N ALA A 46 -16.46 1.13 -18.77
CA ALA A 46 -15.40 1.57 -17.86
C ALA A 46 -15.19 0.58 -16.70
N LYS A 47 -16.26 -0.06 -16.21
CA LYS A 47 -16.19 -1.12 -15.20
C LYS A 47 -15.46 -2.34 -15.72
N GLU A 48 -15.77 -2.82 -16.93
CA GLU A 48 -15.11 -3.99 -17.51
C GLU A 48 -13.61 -3.73 -17.73
N GLU A 49 -13.27 -2.58 -18.31
CA GLU A 49 -11.88 -2.15 -18.49
C GLU A 49 -11.13 -2.08 -17.15
N TYR A 50 -11.78 -1.57 -16.10
CA TYR A 50 -11.22 -1.52 -14.76
C TYR A 50 -10.96 -2.91 -14.18
N LEU A 51 -11.90 -3.85 -14.34
CA LEU A 51 -11.75 -5.22 -13.85
C LEU A 51 -10.61 -5.96 -14.57
N ILE A 52 -10.42 -5.72 -15.87
CA ILE A 52 -9.29 -6.27 -16.64
C ILE A 52 -7.96 -5.73 -16.10
N VAL A 53 -7.87 -4.41 -15.88
CA VAL A 53 -6.66 -3.79 -15.32
C VAL A 53 -6.37 -4.33 -13.92
N LEU A 54 -7.40 -4.45 -13.09
CA LEU A 54 -7.27 -4.98 -11.73
C LEU A 54 -6.79 -6.42 -11.74
N LYS A 55 -7.30 -7.25 -12.66
CA LYS A 55 -6.87 -8.64 -12.81
C LYS A 55 -5.39 -8.76 -13.14
N GLU A 56 -4.87 -7.92 -14.03
CA GLU A 56 -3.45 -7.91 -14.33
C GLU A 56 -2.62 -7.37 -13.15
N LEU A 57 -3.12 -6.33 -12.47
CA LEU A 57 -2.46 -5.75 -11.29
C LEU A 57 -2.34 -6.76 -10.14
N THR A 58 -3.37 -7.59 -9.92
CA THR A 58 -3.44 -8.56 -8.82
C THR A 58 -3.08 -9.98 -9.24
N LYS A 59 -2.45 -10.16 -10.41
CA LYS A 59 -2.14 -11.48 -10.97
C LYS A 59 -1.16 -12.29 -10.12
N ASP A 60 -0.21 -11.61 -9.50
CA ASP A 60 0.80 -12.22 -8.63
C ASP A 60 0.59 -11.82 -7.16
N LYS A 61 -0.49 -12.37 -6.58
CA LYS A 61 -0.94 -12.05 -5.21
C LYS A 61 0.13 -12.36 -4.16
N LYS A 62 0.85 -13.48 -4.32
CA LYS A 62 1.92 -13.91 -3.40
C LYS A 62 3.11 -12.97 -3.44
N ARG A 63 3.47 -12.43 -4.61
CA ARG A 63 4.51 -11.41 -4.71
C ARG A 63 4.04 -10.10 -4.11
N ILE A 64 2.81 -9.68 -4.40
CA ILE A 64 2.21 -8.46 -3.83
C ILE A 64 2.30 -8.50 -2.30
N GLN A 65 1.75 -9.54 -1.67
CA GLN A 65 1.79 -9.70 -0.22
C GLN A 65 3.22 -9.59 0.32
N ARG A 66 4.18 -10.36 -0.22
CA ARG A 66 5.57 -10.33 0.22
C ARG A 66 6.23 -8.96 0.08
N GLU A 67 5.99 -8.27 -1.03
CA GLU A 67 6.59 -6.97 -1.30
C GLU A 67 5.99 -5.84 -0.46
N THR A 68 4.74 -6.00 -0.03
CA THR A 68 4.00 -4.94 0.66
C THR A 68 4.03 -5.08 2.20
N ILE A 69 4.30 -6.28 2.76
CA ILE A 69 4.43 -6.52 4.21
C ILE A 69 5.35 -5.51 4.92
N LEU A 70 6.49 -5.17 4.33
CA LEU A 70 7.46 -4.24 4.93
C LEU A 70 7.23 -2.77 4.53
N LYS A 71 6.09 -2.48 3.89
CA LYS A 71 5.81 -1.23 3.18
C LYS A 71 4.40 -0.71 3.47
N ARG A 72 3.92 -0.85 4.71
CA ARG A 72 2.55 -0.48 5.14
C ARG A 72 2.13 0.98 4.87
N ASP A 73 3.02 1.85 4.41
CA ASP A 73 2.74 3.22 3.97
C ASP A 73 3.43 3.60 2.64
N SER A 74 3.90 2.61 1.86
CA SER A 74 4.51 2.93 0.57
C SER A 74 3.46 3.38 -0.45
N SER A 75 3.93 4.10 -1.47
CA SER A 75 3.08 4.56 -2.56
C SER A 75 2.40 3.39 -3.28
N GLU A 76 3.07 2.24 -3.39
CA GLU A 76 2.55 1.02 -4.00
C GLU A 76 1.41 0.42 -3.17
N TRP A 77 1.60 0.28 -1.85
CA TRP A 77 0.55 -0.21 -0.96
C TRP A 77 -0.69 0.70 -0.97
N LEU A 78 -0.47 2.01 -0.86
CA LEU A 78 -1.55 3.00 -0.91
C LEU A 78 -2.27 3.00 -2.26
N SER A 79 -1.53 2.80 -3.36
CA SER A 79 -2.10 2.69 -4.71
C SER A 79 -2.97 1.45 -4.85
N LEU A 80 -2.46 0.28 -4.44
CA LEU A 80 -3.19 -0.97 -4.48
C LEU A 80 -4.44 -0.91 -3.59
N ARG A 81 -4.30 -0.45 -2.34
CA ARG A 81 -5.41 -0.34 -1.39
C ARG A 81 -6.54 0.58 -1.87
N ARG A 82 -6.22 1.62 -2.66
CA ARG A 82 -7.24 2.50 -3.28
C ARG A 82 -8.08 1.80 -4.34
N ASN A 83 -7.58 0.71 -4.92
CA ASN A 83 -8.31 -0.12 -5.87
C ASN A 83 -9.19 -1.20 -5.21
N LEU A 84 -9.14 -1.31 -3.87
CA LEU A 84 -9.81 -2.38 -3.14
C LEU A 84 -10.88 -1.86 -2.17
N LEU A 85 -12.03 -2.50 -2.19
CA LEU A 85 -13.03 -2.43 -1.14
C LEU A 85 -12.57 -3.27 0.05
N THR A 86 -11.90 -2.60 0.99
CA THR A 86 -11.33 -3.26 2.17
C THR A 86 -12.36 -3.64 3.22
N ALA A 87 -12.09 -4.69 4.02
CA ALA A 87 -12.94 -5.14 5.13
C ALA A 87 -13.46 -4.00 6.03
N SER A 88 -12.58 -3.05 6.40
CA SER A 88 -12.94 -1.84 7.18
C SER A 88 -14.06 -0.98 6.58
N ASN A 89 -14.29 -1.05 5.27
CA ASN A 89 -15.34 -0.31 4.55
C ASN A 89 -16.52 -1.20 4.14
N PHE A 90 -16.35 -2.53 4.18
CA PHE A 90 -17.33 -3.49 3.66
C PHE A 90 -18.64 -3.50 4.48
N GLY A 91 -18.55 -3.27 5.79
CA GLY A 91 -19.72 -3.18 6.66
C GLY A 91 -20.72 -2.09 6.26
N ILE A 92 -20.24 -1.00 5.65
CA ILE A 92 -21.12 0.07 5.15
C ILE A 92 -21.86 -0.37 3.88
N VAL A 93 -21.21 -1.17 3.03
CA VAL A 93 -21.81 -1.69 1.79
C VAL A 93 -22.95 -2.64 2.12
N ILE A 94 -22.73 -3.61 3.00
CA ILE A 94 -23.75 -4.59 3.40
C ILE A 94 -24.96 -3.90 4.06
N LYS A 95 -24.71 -2.89 4.91
CA LYS A 95 -25.76 -2.19 5.67
C LYS A 95 -26.49 -1.11 4.87
N ARG A 96 -26.11 -0.87 3.60
CA ARG A 96 -26.69 0.23 2.82
C ARG A 96 -28.14 -0.04 2.45
N ARG A 97 -29.02 0.90 2.76
CA ARG A 97 -30.42 0.86 2.30
C ARG A 97 -30.53 1.33 0.85
N LEU A 98 -31.42 0.71 0.07
CA LEU A 98 -31.61 1.01 -1.35
C LEU A 98 -32.06 2.45 -1.61
N ASN A 99 -32.72 3.09 -0.65
CA ASN A 99 -33.18 4.47 -0.74
C ASN A 99 -32.11 5.53 -0.42
N ILE A 100 -30.89 5.12 -0.03
CA ILE A 100 -29.77 6.03 0.25
C ILE A 100 -28.89 6.15 -0.99
N LYS A 101 -28.63 7.39 -1.43
CA LYS A 101 -27.76 7.67 -2.57
C LYS A 101 -26.35 7.12 -2.33
N CYS A 102 -25.80 6.44 -3.35
CA CYS A 102 -24.46 5.85 -3.32
C CYS A 102 -23.33 6.91 -3.33
N ALA A 103 -23.55 8.02 -4.03
CA ALA A 103 -22.50 8.98 -4.37
C ALA A 103 -21.71 9.56 -3.17
N PRO A 104 -22.33 9.96 -2.04
CA PRO A 104 -21.58 10.44 -0.88
C PRO A 104 -20.64 9.38 -0.29
N TRP A 105 -21.07 8.12 -0.30
CA TRP A 105 -20.25 7.02 0.21
C TRP A 105 -19.08 6.72 -0.71
N VAL A 106 -19.31 6.67 -2.03
CA VAL A 106 -18.23 6.50 -3.02
C VAL A 106 -17.20 7.62 -2.89
N LYS A 107 -17.66 8.86 -2.68
CA LYS A 107 -16.77 10.00 -2.40
C LYS A 107 -15.92 9.76 -1.15
N ASN A 108 -16.50 9.30 -0.05
CA ASN A 108 -15.75 9.02 1.19
C ASN A 108 -14.76 7.85 1.02
N LEU A 109 -15.12 6.84 0.22
CA LEU A 109 -14.24 5.70 -0.09
C LEU A 109 -13.02 6.16 -0.90
N LEU A 110 -13.23 6.96 -1.95
CA LEU A 110 -12.18 7.45 -2.85
C LEU A 110 -11.31 8.53 -2.19
N TYR A 111 -11.92 9.37 -1.35
CA TYR A 111 -11.27 10.50 -0.68
C TYR A 111 -11.33 10.31 0.83
N LYS A 112 -10.52 9.37 1.34
CA LYS A 112 -10.41 9.14 2.78
C LYS A 112 -10.03 10.41 3.52
N GLN A 113 -10.70 10.65 4.63
CA GLN A 113 -10.39 11.74 5.53
C GLN A 113 -9.11 11.43 6.31
N ASN A 114 -8.32 12.47 6.60
CA ASN A 114 -7.16 12.36 7.47
C ASN A 114 -7.64 12.24 8.93
N LEU A 115 -7.34 11.13 9.59
CA LEU A 115 -7.77 10.82 10.96
C LEU A 115 -6.67 11.03 12.02
N TYR A 116 -5.51 11.63 11.69
CA TYR A 116 -4.43 11.85 12.66
C TYR A 116 -4.83 12.75 13.84
N HIS A 117 -5.87 13.57 13.67
CA HIS A 117 -6.43 14.40 14.73
C HIS A 117 -7.27 13.62 15.75
N VAL A 118 -7.65 12.37 15.44
CA VAL A 118 -8.49 11.54 16.31
C VAL A 118 -7.59 10.81 17.32
N SER A 119 -7.76 11.14 18.60
CA SER A 119 -6.93 10.58 19.68
C SER A 119 -6.98 9.05 19.76
N ALA A 120 -8.16 8.45 19.59
CA ALA A 120 -8.34 7.00 19.59
C ALA A 120 -7.56 6.31 18.45
N HIS A 121 -7.53 6.92 17.26
CA HIS A 121 -6.78 6.39 16.12
C HIS A 121 -5.27 6.46 16.37
N THR A 122 -4.77 7.61 16.85
CA THR A 122 -3.36 7.79 17.21
C THR A 122 -2.94 6.88 18.35
N HIS A 123 -3.82 6.63 19.33
CA HIS A 123 -3.57 5.66 20.39
C HIS A 123 -3.51 4.24 19.84
N GLY A 124 -4.41 3.85 18.94
CA GLY A 124 -4.39 2.55 18.27
C GLY A 124 -3.06 2.29 17.57
N ILE A 125 -2.65 3.20 16.68
CA ILE A 125 -1.37 3.09 15.94
C ILE A 125 -0.18 2.92 16.89
N LYS A 126 -0.12 3.69 17.99
CA LYS A 126 1.02 3.67 18.91
C LYS A 126 1.12 2.39 19.75
N ASN A 127 -0.01 1.72 19.99
CA ASN A 127 -0.07 0.58 20.91
C ASN A 127 -0.35 -0.75 20.21
N GLU A 128 -0.57 -0.75 18.89
CA GLU A 128 -0.86 -1.97 18.12
C GLU A 128 0.27 -3.00 18.26
N GLU A 129 1.53 -2.59 18.09
CA GLU A 129 2.71 -3.45 18.24
C GLU A 129 2.80 -4.05 19.64
N ILE A 130 2.64 -3.23 20.69
CA ILE A 130 2.66 -3.67 22.09
C ILE A 130 1.54 -4.68 22.37
N ALA A 131 0.35 -4.44 21.82
CA ALA A 131 -0.79 -5.35 21.98
C ALA A 131 -0.54 -6.70 21.31
N LEU A 132 0.06 -6.72 20.12
CA LEU A 132 0.42 -7.96 19.43
C LEU A 132 1.51 -8.75 20.18
N GLU A 133 2.53 -8.08 20.70
CA GLU A 133 3.57 -8.70 21.54
C GLU A 133 2.97 -9.35 22.80
N GLN A 134 2.08 -8.62 23.49
CA GLN A 134 1.41 -9.14 24.68
C GLN A 134 0.53 -10.35 24.34
N LEU A 135 -0.23 -10.29 23.24
CA LEU A 135 -1.06 -11.39 22.78
C LEU A 135 -0.23 -12.64 22.44
N ALA A 136 0.90 -12.46 21.75
CA ALA A 136 1.81 -13.55 21.40
C ALA A 136 2.34 -14.27 22.66
N VAL A 137 2.71 -13.52 23.70
CA VAL A 137 3.18 -14.08 24.98
C VAL A 137 2.05 -14.79 25.74
N GLN A 138 0.87 -14.18 25.81
CA GLN A 138 -0.28 -14.70 26.55
C GLN A 138 -0.80 -16.02 25.95
N GLU A 139 -0.97 -16.04 24.64
CA GLU A 139 -1.53 -17.19 23.92
C GLU A 139 -0.45 -18.21 23.50
N ARG A 140 0.83 -17.89 23.73
CA ARG A 140 1.99 -18.71 23.33
C ARG A 140 1.99 -19.03 21.84
N VAL A 141 1.61 -18.04 21.03
CA VAL A 141 1.57 -18.13 19.58
C VAL A 141 2.62 -17.21 18.96
N ASN A 142 3.05 -17.56 17.76
CA ASN A 142 3.84 -16.65 16.94
C ASN A 142 2.90 -15.88 16.01
N ILE A 143 2.94 -14.55 16.09
CA ILE A 143 2.14 -13.66 15.24
C ILE A 143 3.06 -13.06 14.18
N GLU A 144 2.84 -13.44 12.93
CA GLU A 144 3.57 -12.93 11.79
C GLU A 144 2.95 -11.61 11.29
N PRO A 145 3.77 -10.62 10.90
CA PRO A 145 3.27 -9.44 10.25
C PRO A 145 2.62 -9.84 8.93
N CYS A 146 1.49 -9.22 8.65
CA CYS A 146 0.71 -9.53 7.47
C CYS A 146 0.35 -8.25 6.73
N ASP A 147 -0.10 -8.42 5.49
CA ASP A 147 -0.46 -7.29 4.67
C ASP A 147 -1.74 -7.47 3.89
N ILE A 148 -1.85 -6.92 2.68
CA ILE A 148 -3.10 -6.87 1.95
C ILE A 148 -3.38 -8.22 1.29
N PHE A 149 -4.42 -8.87 1.78
CA PHE A 149 -5.03 -10.05 1.17
C PHE A 149 -6.06 -9.58 0.17
N ILE A 150 -6.02 -10.17 -1.02
CA ILE A 150 -6.97 -9.91 -2.10
C ILE A 150 -7.74 -11.20 -2.31
N ASP A 151 -9.06 -11.08 -2.42
CA ASP A 151 -9.93 -12.23 -2.64
C ASP A 151 -9.55 -12.99 -3.93
N GLU A 152 -9.82 -14.29 -3.96
CA GLU A 152 -9.45 -15.14 -5.08
C GLU A 152 -10.24 -14.81 -6.35
N GLU A 153 -11.55 -14.60 -6.19
CA GLU A 153 -12.53 -14.45 -7.26
C GLU A 153 -12.89 -12.96 -7.46
N LEU A 154 -13.15 -12.26 -6.37
CA LEU A 154 -13.59 -10.87 -6.34
C LEU A 154 -12.39 -9.95 -6.12
N LEU A 155 -11.58 -9.76 -7.16
CA LEU A 155 -10.28 -9.05 -7.09
C LEU A 155 -10.33 -7.60 -6.59
N PHE A 156 -11.53 -7.02 -6.48
CA PHE A 156 -11.77 -5.70 -5.88
C PHE A 156 -12.05 -5.76 -4.36
N ILE A 157 -12.07 -6.94 -3.75
CA ILE A 157 -12.25 -7.13 -2.31
C ILE A 157 -10.90 -7.49 -1.70
N GLY A 158 -10.63 -6.93 -0.52
CA GLY A 158 -9.45 -7.30 0.24
C GLY A 158 -9.53 -6.98 1.72
N ALA A 159 -8.53 -7.44 2.45
CA ALA A 159 -8.37 -7.18 3.88
C ALA A 159 -6.89 -6.98 4.20
N SER A 160 -6.61 -6.24 5.26
CA SER A 160 -5.27 -6.16 5.85
C SER A 160 -5.48 -6.45 7.32
N PRO A 161 -5.31 -7.72 7.75
CA PRO A 161 -5.37 -8.09 9.15
C PRO A 161 -4.24 -7.41 9.94
N ASP A 162 -4.32 -7.50 11.26
CA ASP A 162 -3.29 -6.96 12.15
C ASP A 162 -2.11 -7.94 12.33
N GLY A 163 -2.36 -9.25 12.17
CA GLY A 163 -1.33 -10.28 12.20
C GLY A 163 -1.90 -11.65 11.79
N LEU A 164 -1.01 -12.60 11.52
CA LEU A 164 -1.36 -13.99 11.22
C LEU A 164 -0.77 -14.94 12.24
N ILE A 165 -1.52 -15.98 12.62
CA ILE A 165 -1.05 -17.02 13.53
C ILE A 165 -0.78 -18.28 12.73
N GLY A 166 0.42 -18.86 12.89
CA GLY A 166 0.77 -20.15 12.29
C GLY A 166 0.66 -20.18 10.75
N THR A 167 -0.01 -21.21 10.21
CA THR A 167 -0.21 -21.41 8.76
C THR A 167 -1.57 -20.90 8.29
N ASP A 168 -2.15 -19.89 8.92
CA ASP A 168 -3.37 -19.20 8.43
C ASP A 168 -3.09 -18.39 7.14
N MET A 169 -2.39 -19.01 6.19
CA MET A 169 -2.27 -18.55 4.82
C MET A 169 -3.52 -19.04 4.09
N CYS A 170 -4.34 -18.09 3.62
CA CYS A 170 -5.41 -18.36 2.67
C CYS A 170 -4.90 -19.11 1.44
#